data_AF-A0A2E9DV35-F1
#
_entry.id   AF-A0A2E9DV35-F1
#
_cell.length_a   1.000
_cell.length_b   1.000
_cell.length_c   1.000
_cell.angle_alpha   90.00
_cell.angle_beta   90.00
_cell.angle_gamma   90.00
#
_symmetry.space_group_name_H-M   'P 1'
#
loop_
_entity.id
_entity.type
_entity.pdbx_description
1 polymer ?
#
loop_
_entity_poly.entity_id
_entity_poly.type
_entity_poly.pdbx_seq_one_letter_code
_entity_poly.pdbx_strand_id
1 'polypeptide(L)'
;MKSYGYILFLTILTIFMNGCKKQPDCPEPMGYQQYGEPFSNVPATEDIVIYEVNLRAFSQEGNLAGVQQKLDHLVSLGVNVIWLMPIQTNGGPLNSPYCISNFYEVDEEYGTLEDLRTFVAEAHSRNMAIILDWVANHTSWDHPWIDSTGWHTTDAQGNIIHPSGTNWTDVADLNFDNTALQEQMIDAMRYWVLEANVDGYRCDAADYVPFDFWQKAIDSLRIIPNREI
;
A
#
# COMPACT_ATOMS: atom_id res chain seq x y z
N MET A 1 -18.45 80.41 -13.31
CA MET A 1 -17.04 80.06 -13.03
C MET A 1 -17.05 78.84 -12.10
N LYS A 2 -16.60 77.70 -12.64
CA LYS A 2 -16.25 76.41 -12.00
C LYS A 2 -17.35 75.61 -11.27
N SER A 3 -17.93 74.69 -12.07
CA SER A 3 -18.61 73.46 -11.65
C SER A 3 -17.55 72.41 -11.25
N TYR A 4 -17.72 71.73 -10.12
CA TYR A 4 -16.88 70.60 -9.70
C TYR A 4 -17.68 69.31 -9.88
N GLY A 5 -17.32 68.54 -10.91
CA GLY A 5 -17.82 67.19 -11.14
C GLY A 5 -17.07 66.17 -10.28
N TYR A 6 -17.81 65.30 -9.61
CA TYR A 6 -17.27 64.15 -8.90
C TYR A 6 -16.76 63.10 -9.92
N ILE A 7 -15.46 62.83 -9.91
CA ILE A 7 -14.85 61.73 -10.66
C ILE A 7 -14.81 60.51 -9.75
N LEU A 8 -15.63 59.51 -10.08
CA LEU A 8 -15.65 58.20 -9.44
C LEU A 8 -14.49 57.36 -10.01
N PHE A 9 -13.41 57.17 -9.26
CA PHE A 9 -12.30 56.29 -9.62
C PHE A 9 -12.68 54.84 -9.27
N LEU A 10 -13.12 54.06 -10.27
CA LEU A 10 -13.31 52.62 -10.15
C LEU A 10 -11.95 51.93 -10.38
N THR A 11 -11.28 51.50 -9.32
CA THR A 11 -10.05 50.69 -9.43
C THR A 11 -10.45 49.22 -9.58
N ILE A 12 -10.21 48.66 -10.76
CA ILE A 12 -10.41 47.26 -11.09
C ILE A 12 -9.31 46.45 -10.38
N LEU A 13 -9.70 45.65 -9.39
CA LEU A 13 -8.83 44.71 -8.69
C LEU A 13 -8.58 43.50 -9.61
N THR A 14 -7.42 43.45 -10.25
CA THR A 14 -7.00 42.29 -11.06
C THR A 14 -6.55 41.17 -10.12
N ILE A 15 -7.41 40.16 -9.95
CA ILE A 15 -7.07 38.94 -9.20
C ILE A 15 -6.12 38.12 -10.06
N PHE A 16 -4.84 38.09 -9.70
CA PHE A 16 -3.90 37.11 -10.21
C PHE A 16 -4.32 35.73 -9.69
N MET A 17 -4.88 34.88 -10.56
CA MET A 17 -5.00 33.46 -10.29
C MET A 17 -3.59 32.86 -10.35
N ASN A 18 -2.95 32.71 -9.20
CA ASN A 18 -1.86 31.76 -9.05
C ASN A 18 -2.45 30.37 -9.26
N GLY A 19 -2.22 29.79 -10.45
CA GLY A 19 -2.40 28.38 -10.67
C GLY A 19 -1.38 27.62 -9.83
N CYS A 20 -1.75 27.27 -8.60
CA CYS A 20 -1.12 26.15 -7.91
C CYS A 20 -1.31 24.93 -8.81
N LYS A 21 -0.22 24.40 -9.37
CA LYS A 21 -0.22 23.01 -9.82
C LYS A 21 -0.57 22.19 -8.58
N LYS A 22 -1.75 21.56 -8.58
CA LYS A 22 -2.10 20.55 -7.57
C LYS A 22 -0.98 19.51 -7.63
N GLN A 23 -0.25 19.34 -6.53
CA GLN A 23 0.43 18.06 -6.29
C GLN A 23 -0.63 16.96 -6.45
N PRO A 24 -0.28 15.76 -6.96
CA PRO A 24 -1.14 14.62 -6.75
C PRO A 24 -1.34 14.50 -5.24
N ASP A 25 -2.56 14.81 -4.78
CA ASP A 25 -2.93 14.78 -3.37
C ASP A 25 -2.68 13.36 -2.87
N CYS A 26 -1.71 13.16 -1.97
CA CYS A 26 -1.69 11.97 -1.12
C CYS A 26 -3.01 12.02 -0.33
N PRO A 27 -3.89 11.00 -0.42
CA PRO A 27 -5.17 11.05 0.27
C PRO A 27 -4.93 11.17 1.78
N GLU A 28 -5.57 12.16 2.42
CA GLU A 28 -5.65 12.23 3.89
C GLU A 28 -6.22 10.91 4.42
N PRO A 29 -5.82 10.45 5.62
CA PRO A 29 -6.23 9.15 6.16
C PRO A 29 -7.74 9.05 6.16
N MET A 30 -8.27 8.27 5.20
CA MET A 30 -9.69 8.18 4.95
C MET A 30 -10.34 7.39 6.10
N GLY A 31 -11.55 7.77 6.46
CA GLY A 31 -12.41 7.00 7.34
C GLY A 31 -12.88 5.70 6.67
N TYR A 32 -11.94 4.79 6.38
CA TYR A 32 -12.22 3.48 5.78
C TYR A 32 -13.30 2.76 6.57
N GLN A 33 -14.20 2.11 5.85
CA GLN A 33 -15.25 1.31 6.44
C GLN A 33 -14.89 -0.15 6.26
N GLN A 34 -15.04 -0.91 7.34
CA GLN A 34 -14.77 -2.34 7.31
C GLN A 34 -15.64 -3.02 6.23
N TYR A 35 -14.97 -3.63 5.24
CA TYR A 35 -15.57 -4.48 4.23
C TYR A 35 -15.71 -5.91 4.74
N GLY A 36 -16.93 -6.44 4.75
CA GLY A 36 -17.20 -7.79 5.24
C GLY A 36 -16.96 -7.96 6.75
N GLU A 37 -17.30 -9.13 7.28
CA GLU A 37 -17.06 -9.45 8.68
C GLU A 37 -15.57 -9.80 8.88
N PRO A 38 -14.89 -9.22 9.88
CA PRO A 38 -13.51 -9.57 10.19
C PRO A 38 -13.37 -11.07 10.47
N PHE A 39 -12.35 -11.69 9.91
CA PHE A 39 -12.11 -13.12 10.12
C PHE A 39 -11.62 -13.37 11.54
N SER A 40 -12.39 -14.17 12.29
CA SER A 40 -12.15 -14.43 13.70
C SER A 40 -11.33 -15.67 13.99
N ASN A 41 -10.98 -16.45 12.96
CA ASN A 41 -10.30 -17.75 13.10
C ASN A 41 -8.85 -17.70 12.55
N VAL A 42 -8.17 -16.56 12.69
CA VAL A 42 -6.73 -16.49 12.46
C VAL A 42 -6.04 -17.50 13.39
N PRO A 43 -5.25 -18.46 12.86
CA PRO A 43 -4.63 -19.50 13.68
C PRO A 43 -3.58 -18.92 14.64
N ALA A 44 -3.40 -19.57 15.79
CA ALA A 44 -2.27 -19.27 16.67
C ALA A 44 -0.95 -19.47 15.92
N THR A 45 0.09 -18.70 16.27
CA THR A 45 1.35 -18.68 15.52
C THR A 45 1.99 -20.06 15.38
N GLU A 46 1.95 -20.88 16.42
CA GLU A 46 2.44 -22.26 16.45
C GLU A 46 1.65 -23.25 15.57
N ASP A 47 0.42 -22.90 15.19
CA ASP A 47 -0.48 -23.72 14.39
C ASP A 47 -0.52 -23.30 12.91
N ILE A 48 0.25 -22.26 12.52
CA ILE A 48 0.28 -21.76 11.14
C ILE A 48 0.90 -22.81 10.21
N VAL A 49 0.14 -23.16 9.17
CA VAL A 49 0.59 -23.86 7.97
C VAL A 49 0.38 -22.90 6.80
N ILE A 50 1.45 -22.21 6.46
CA ILE A 50 1.46 -21.14 5.46
C ILE A 50 1.81 -21.68 4.06
N TYR A 51 1.13 -21.14 3.05
CA TYR A 51 1.48 -21.35 1.64
C TYR A 51 1.70 -20.02 0.95
N GLU A 52 2.92 -19.79 0.45
CA GLU A 52 3.27 -18.63 -0.36
C GLU A 52 2.77 -18.81 -1.80
N VAL A 53 2.11 -17.80 -2.34
CA VAL A 53 1.54 -17.81 -3.68
C VAL A 53 2.15 -16.70 -4.51
N ASN A 54 2.92 -17.11 -5.52
CA ASN A 54 3.25 -16.28 -6.67
C ASN A 54 2.11 -16.36 -7.69
N LEU A 55 1.30 -15.30 -7.82
CA LEU A 55 0.11 -15.30 -8.68
C LEU A 55 0.42 -15.71 -10.13
N ARG A 56 1.50 -15.16 -10.70
CA ARG A 56 1.93 -15.43 -12.09
C ARG A 56 2.28 -16.89 -12.33
N ALA A 57 2.90 -17.54 -11.35
CA ALA A 57 3.41 -18.90 -11.50
C ALA A 57 2.42 -19.99 -11.01
N PHE A 58 1.45 -19.61 -10.19
CA PHE A 58 0.59 -20.57 -9.49
C PHE A 58 -0.43 -21.25 -10.40
N SER A 59 -1.01 -20.52 -11.36
CA SER A 59 -1.97 -21.06 -12.32
C SER A 59 -1.73 -20.52 -13.73
N GLN A 60 -2.47 -21.07 -14.71
CA GLN A 60 -2.39 -20.61 -16.10
C GLN A 60 -2.95 -19.19 -16.26
N GLU A 61 -3.95 -18.81 -15.47
CA GLU A 61 -4.54 -17.47 -15.45
C GLU A 61 -3.60 -16.42 -14.86
N GLY A 62 -2.68 -16.83 -13.98
CA GLY A 62 -1.65 -15.94 -13.44
C GLY A 62 -2.16 -14.89 -12.44
N ASN A 63 -3.37 -15.05 -11.89
CA ASN A 63 -4.08 -14.03 -11.13
C ASN A 63 -4.91 -14.61 -9.96
N LEU A 64 -5.63 -13.74 -9.24
CA LEU A 64 -6.42 -14.12 -8.05
C LEU A 64 -7.47 -15.20 -8.36
N ALA A 65 -8.16 -15.11 -9.50
CA ALA A 65 -9.15 -16.11 -9.92
C ALA A 65 -8.52 -17.49 -10.15
N GLY A 66 -7.28 -17.53 -10.61
CA GLY A 66 -6.50 -18.75 -10.74
C GLY A 66 -6.24 -19.46 -9.41
N VAL A 67 -5.92 -18.68 -8.37
CA VAL A 67 -5.74 -19.20 -7.00
C VAL A 67 -7.05 -19.64 -6.39
N GLN A 68 -8.10 -18.83 -6.58
CA GLN A 68 -9.45 -19.08 -6.07
C GLN A 68 -9.96 -20.48 -6.48
N GLN A 69 -9.72 -20.88 -7.74
CA GLN A 69 -10.08 -22.22 -8.25
C GLN A 69 -9.36 -23.39 -7.55
N LYS A 70 -8.31 -23.12 -6.78
CA LYS A 70 -7.48 -24.13 -6.09
C LYS A 70 -7.59 -24.07 -4.57
N LEU A 71 -8.44 -23.21 -4.00
CA LEU A 71 -8.59 -23.10 -2.55
C LEU A 71 -8.92 -24.45 -1.87
N ASP A 72 -9.80 -25.26 -2.46
CA ASP A 72 -10.12 -26.60 -1.93
C ASP A 72 -8.90 -27.55 -1.93
N HIS A 73 -8.01 -27.38 -2.90
CA HIS A 73 -6.76 -28.14 -2.93
C HIS A 73 -5.81 -27.67 -1.81
N LEU A 74 -5.67 -26.37 -1.59
CA LEU A 74 -4.86 -25.84 -0.49
C LEU A 74 -5.39 -26.31 0.88
N VAL A 75 -6.70 -26.33 1.07
CA VAL A 75 -7.34 -26.93 2.26
C VAL A 75 -6.96 -28.41 2.39
N SER A 76 -6.94 -29.18 1.30
CA SER A 76 -6.55 -30.60 1.34
C SER A 76 -5.09 -30.84 1.74
N LEU A 77 -4.23 -29.83 1.57
CA LEU A 77 -2.83 -29.85 2.02
C LEU A 77 -2.69 -29.44 3.49
N GLY A 78 -3.77 -28.99 4.13
CA GLY A 78 -3.78 -28.48 5.50
C GLY A 78 -3.37 -27.01 5.64
N VAL A 79 -3.33 -26.26 4.53
CA VAL A 79 -3.02 -24.83 4.53
C VAL A 79 -4.11 -24.07 5.29
N ASN A 80 -3.71 -23.22 6.22
CA ASN A 80 -4.62 -22.34 6.98
C ASN A 80 -4.24 -20.85 6.88
N VAL A 81 -3.10 -20.52 6.27
CA VAL A 81 -2.72 -19.16 5.91
C VAL A 81 -2.21 -19.13 4.47
N ILE A 82 -2.76 -18.25 3.64
CA ILE A 82 -2.22 -17.96 2.31
C ILE A 82 -1.46 -16.65 2.38
N TRP A 83 -0.18 -16.69 2.01
CA TRP A 83 0.64 -15.51 1.80
C TRP A 83 0.68 -15.19 0.32
N LEU A 84 0.06 -14.08 -0.05
CA LEU A 84 0.18 -13.55 -1.41
C LEU A 84 1.50 -12.77 -1.50
N MET A 85 2.34 -13.12 -2.48
CA MET A 85 3.39 -12.21 -2.96
C MET A 85 2.76 -10.84 -3.32
N PRO A 86 3.55 -9.74 -3.44
CA PRO A 86 2.97 -8.42 -3.62
C PRO A 86 1.97 -8.38 -4.78
N ILE A 87 0.78 -7.86 -4.48
CA ILE A 87 -0.34 -7.73 -5.41
C ILE A 87 -0.57 -6.28 -5.83
N GLN A 88 0.13 -5.35 -5.19
CA GLN A 88 0.02 -3.93 -5.44
C GLN A 88 0.58 -3.61 -6.82
N THR A 89 0.10 -2.54 -7.44
CA THR A 89 0.59 -2.11 -8.76
C THR A 89 2.10 -1.97 -8.72
N ASN A 90 2.77 -2.73 -9.58
CA ASN A 90 4.22 -2.67 -9.72
C ASN A 90 4.60 -1.60 -10.75
N GLY A 91 5.88 -1.25 -10.78
CA GLY A 91 6.44 -0.29 -11.70
C GLY A 91 7.84 -0.70 -12.14
N GLY A 92 8.54 0.26 -12.73
CA GLY A 92 9.89 0.04 -13.20
C GLY A 92 9.99 -0.95 -14.38
N PRO A 93 11.20 -1.17 -14.91
CA PRO A 93 11.39 -1.88 -16.18
C PRO A 93 11.46 -3.41 -16.03
N LEU A 94 11.60 -3.93 -14.82
CA LEU A 94 11.87 -5.36 -14.57
C LEU A 94 10.61 -6.17 -14.29
N ASN A 95 9.46 -5.52 -14.16
CA ASN A 95 8.19 -6.15 -13.79
C ASN A 95 8.33 -7.02 -12.51
N SER A 96 9.13 -6.56 -11.55
CA SER A 96 9.28 -7.23 -10.26
C SER A 96 8.05 -6.90 -9.39
N PRO A 97 7.37 -7.88 -8.77
CA PRO A 97 6.26 -7.58 -7.87
C PRO A 97 6.73 -6.77 -6.64
N TYR A 98 8.03 -6.76 -6.32
CA TYR A 98 8.57 -5.97 -5.21
C TYR A 98 8.85 -4.50 -5.57
N CYS A 99 8.76 -4.11 -6.85
CA CYS A 99 8.97 -2.74 -7.29
C CYS A 99 7.64 -1.96 -7.30
N ILE A 100 7.12 -1.57 -6.13
CA ILE A 100 5.76 -1.01 -6.00
C ILE A 100 5.67 0.44 -6.49
N SER A 101 4.69 0.74 -7.36
CA SER A 101 4.39 2.08 -7.88
C SER A 101 3.09 2.68 -7.31
N ASN A 102 2.19 1.86 -6.77
CA ASN A 102 1.01 2.30 -6.03
C ASN A 102 0.61 1.30 -4.93
N PHE A 103 0.67 1.72 -3.67
CA PHE A 103 0.32 0.87 -2.52
C PHE A 103 -1.19 0.62 -2.31
N TYR A 104 -2.09 1.31 -3.02
CA TYR A 104 -3.54 1.28 -2.77
C TYR A 104 -4.35 0.58 -3.86
N GLU A 105 -3.70 0.06 -4.90
CA GLU A 105 -4.36 -0.58 -6.03
C GLU A 105 -3.84 -2.00 -6.19
N VAL A 106 -4.75 -2.91 -6.55
CA VAL A 106 -4.36 -4.24 -7.05
C VAL A 106 -3.87 -4.06 -8.47
N ASP A 107 -2.71 -4.63 -8.79
CA ASP A 107 -2.17 -4.62 -10.15
C ASP A 107 -3.19 -5.22 -11.13
N GLU A 108 -3.39 -4.56 -12.28
CA GLU A 108 -4.39 -4.99 -13.27
C GLU A 108 -4.12 -6.39 -13.82
N GLU A 109 -2.87 -6.87 -13.77
CA GLU A 109 -2.51 -8.25 -14.11
C GLU A 109 -3.20 -9.26 -13.18
N TYR A 110 -3.44 -8.90 -11.93
CA TYR A 110 -3.98 -9.78 -10.90
C TYR A 110 -5.48 -9.65 -10.68
N GLY A 111 -6.09 -8.57 -11.17
CA GLY A 111 -7.53 -8.31 -11.11
C GLY A 111 -7.84 -6.95 -10.50
N THR A 112 -8.88 -6.90 -9.69
CA THR A 112 -9.36 -5.69 -9.03
C THR A 112 -9.46 -5.87 -7.51
N LEU A 113 -9.71 -4.78 -6.78
CA LEU A 113 -10.05 -4.86 -5.36
C LEU A 113 -11.27 -5.77 -5.09
N GLU A 114 -12.26 -5.80 -5.99
CA GLU A 114 -13.43 -6.67 -5.82
C GLU A 114 -13.11 -8.14 -6.02
N ASP A 115 -12.18 -8.46 -6.93
CA ASP A 115 -11.67 -9.81 -7.10
C ASP A 115 -10.90 -10.26 -5.84
N LEU A 116 -10.08 -9.37 -5.27
CA LEU A 116 -9.40 -9.62 -4.00
C LEU A 116 -10.38 -9.86 -2.85
N ARG A 117 -11.41 -9.02 -2.73
CA ARG A 117 -12.48 -9.18 -1.73
C ARG A 117 -13.19 -10.51 -1.86
N THR A 118 -13.52 -10.91 -3.08
CA THR A 118 -14.15 -12.21 -3.38
C THR A 118 -13.21 -13.36 -2.98
N PHE A 119 -11.94 -13.27 -3.37
CA PHE A 119 -10.92 -14.26 -3.01
C PHE A 119 -10.77 -14.40 -1.48
N VAL A 120 -10.65 -13.28 -0.76
CA VAL A 120 -10.54 -13.25 0.71
C VAL A 120 -11.77 -13.88 1.35
N ALA A 121 -12.98 -13.50 0.93
CA ALA A 121 -14.21 -14.07 1.46
C ALA A 121 -14.31 -15.59 1.22
N GLU A 122 -13.88 -16.08 0.06
CA GLU A 122 -13.86 -17.50 -0.24
C GLU A 122 -12.82 -18.28 0.56
N ALA A 123 -11.65 -17.69 0.83
CA ALA A 123 -10.64 -18.26 1.71
C ALA A 123 -11.13 -18.31 3.17
N HIS A 124 -11.72 -17.22 3.67
CA HIS A 124 -12.33 -17.15 5.00
C HIS A 124 -13.42 -18.20 5.19
N SER A 125 -14.28 -18.42 4.17
CA SER A 125 -15.32 -19.47 4.22
C SER A 125 -14.75 -20.89 4.36
N ARG A 126 -13.46 -21.06 4.06
CA ARG A 126 -12.69 -22.31 4.17
C ARG A 126 -11.74 -22.30 5.36
N ASN A 127 -11.89 -21.33 6.26
CA ASN A 127 -11.07 -21.18 7.45
C ASN A 127 -9.57 -20.96 7.15
N MET A 128 -9.27 -20.19 6.10
CA MET A 128 -7.91 -19.76 5.76
C MET A 128 -7.79 -18.25 5.92
N ALA A 129 -6.76 -17.80 6.63
CA ALA A 129 -6.39 -16.39 6.70
C ALA A 129 -5.58 -15.97 5.44
N ILE A 130 -5.69 -14.72 5.04
CA ILE A 130 -4.96 -14.11 3.93
C ILE A 130 -4.01 -13.05 4.48
N ILE A 131 -2.71 -13.20 4.20
CA ILE A 131 -1.71 -12.16 4.46
C ILE A 131 -1.14 -11.61 3.16
N LEU A 132 -0.87 -10.31 3.13
CA LEU A 132 -0.20 -9.66 2.00
C LEU A 132 1.29 -9.52 2.26
N ASP A 133 2.09 -9.65 1.22
CA ASP A 133 3.47 -9.17 1.24
C ASP A 133 3.48 -7.63 1.28
N TRP A 134 4.24 -7.07 2.22
CA TRP A 134 4.32 -5.63 2.47
C TRP A 134 5.73 -5.11 2.27
N VAL A 135 5.94 -4.37 1.19
CA VAL A 135 7.24 -3.83 0.79
C VAL A 135 7.38 -2.39 1.29
N ALA A 136 7.77 -2.23 2.55
CA ALA A 136 7.83 -0.91 3.18
C ALA A 136 9.13 -0.14 2.90
N ASN A 137 10.21 -0.82 2.52
CA ASN A 137 11.55 -0.23 2.54
C ASN A 137 11.88 0.62 1.29
N HIS A 138 11.18 0.42 0.17
CA HIS A 138 11.43 1.14 -1.08
C HIS A 138 10.18 1.27 -1.94
N THR A 139 10.25 2.14 -2.95
CA THR A 139 9.24 2.26 -4.02
C THR A 139 9.90 2.10 -5.39
N SER A 140 9.12 1.91 -6.44
CA SER A 140 9.59 2.10 -7.81
C SER A 140 10.01 3.57 -8.06
N TRP A 141 10.85 3.78 -9.07
CA TRP A 141 11.30 5.12 -9.49
C TRP A 141 10.22 5.98 -10.16
N ASP A 142 9.10 5.38 -10.54
CA ASP A 142 7.92 6.04 -11.10
C ASP A 142 6.78 6.20 -10.08
N HIS A 143 7.01 5.85 -8.81
CA HIS A 143 6.04 6.07 -7.73
C HIS A 143 5.81 7.59 -7.54
N PRO A 144 4.55 8.06 -7.36
CA PRO A 144 4.24 9.47 -7.09
C PRO A 144 4.94 10.10 -5.87
N TRP A 145 5.53 9.27 -5.01
CA TRP A 145 6.21 9.74 -3.79
C TRP A 145 7.62 10.24 -4.09
N ILE A 146 8.17 9.95 -5.27
CA ILE A 146 9.46 10.48 -5.72
C ILE A 146 9.48 12.02 -5.70
N ASP A 147 8.32 12.65 -5.95
CA ASP A 147 8.15 14.10 -5.90
C ASP A 147 7.92 14.65 -4.47
N SER A 148 7.76 13.78 -3.46
CA SER A 148 7.56 14.16 -2.07
C SER A 148 8.88 14.54 -1.39
N THR A 149 8.92 15.71 -0.77
CA THR A 149 10.16 16.22 -0.16
C THR A 149 10.56 15.41 1.08
N GLY A 150 11.74 14.80 1.01
CA GLY A 150 12.35 14.06 2.11
C GLY A 150 11.75 12.69 2.40
N TRP A 151 10.93 12.14 1.50
CA TRP A 151 10.34 10.80 1.63
C TRP A 151 11.27 9.69 1.17
N HIS A 152 12.33 10.03 0.42
CA HIS A 152 13.35 9.10 -0.01
C HIS A 152 14.72 9.48 0.55
N THR A 153 15.55 8.47 0.76
CA THR A 153 16.94 8.67 1.19
C THR A 153 17.72 9.32 0.05
N THR A 154 18.56 10.29 0.39
CA THR A 154 19.40 11.00 -0.59
C THR A 154 20.88 10.88 -0.26
N ASP A 155 21.72 10.91 -1.30
CA ASP A 155 23.16 11.04 -1.15
C ASP A 155 23.56 12.48 -0.73
N ALA A 156 24.86 12.70 -0.54
CA ALA A 156 25.39 14.01 -0.15
C ALA A 156 25.19 15.12 -1.23
N GLN A 157 24.79 14.75 -2.45
CA GLN A 157 24.48 15.66 -3.55
C GLN A 157 22.96 15.90 -3.67
N GLY A 158 22.14 15.24 -2.86
CA GLY A 158 20.70 15.33 -2.86
C GLY A 158 20.02 14.43 -3.91
N ASN A 159 20.74 13.48 -4.53
CA ASN A 159 20.12 12.51 -5.42
C ASN A 159 19.48 11.39 -4.60
N ILE A 160 18.27 10.97 -4.96
CA ILE A 160 17.64 9.78 -4.38
C ILE A 160 18.48 8.55 -4.72
N ILE A 161 18.64 7.66 -3.76
CA ILE A 161 19.43 6.42 -3.90
C ILE A 161 18.54 5.18 -3.78
N HIS A 162 19.05 4.05 -4.24
CA HIS A 162 18.47 2.74 -3.91
C HIS A 162 18.93 2.28 -2.51
N PRO A 163 18.30 1.25 -1.91
CA PRO A 163 18.65 0.78 -0.57
C PRO A 163 20.15 0.46 -0.44
N SER A 164 20.79 1.06 0.57
CA SER A 164 22.24 0.97 0.78
C SER A 164 22.68 -0.47 1.06
N GLY A 165 23.84 -0.88 0.51
CA GLY A 165 24.35 -2.25 0.70
C GLY A 165 23.67 -3.32 -0.17
N THR A 166 22.74 -2.92 -1.04
CA THR A 166 22.06 -3.82 -1.99
C THR A 166 22.50 -3.56 -3.43
N ASN A 167 22.02 -4.39 -4.36
CA ASN A 167 22.09 -4.16 -5.80
C ASN A 167 20.70 -3.90 -6.42
N TRP A 168 19.72 -3.46 -5.63
CA TRP A 168 18.34 -3.24 -6.05
C TRP A 168 18.18 -1.89 -6.75
N THR A 169 18.85 -1.74 -7.89
CA THR A 169 18.96 -0.44 -8.59
C THR A 169 17.65 0.01 -9.26
N ASP A 170 16.64 -0.85 -9.32
CA ASP A 170 15.32 -0.61 -9.90
C ASP A 170 14.32 0.01 -8.90
N VAL A 171 14.73 0.24 -7.65
CA VAL A 171 13.89 0.83 -6.59
C VAL A 171 14.59 1.98 -5.87
N ALA A 172 13.80 2.87 -5.29
CA ALA A 172 14.21 4.04 -4.54
C ALA A 172 13.98 3.84 -3.04
N ASP A 173 15.03 4.04 -2.25
CA ASP A 173 15.04 3.84 -0.79
C ASP A 173 14.16 4.86 -0.07
N LEU A 174 13.28 4.38 0.81
CA LEU A 174 12.38 5.23 1.58
C LEU A 174 13.04 5.74 2.87
N ASN A 175 12.84 7.03 3.16
CA ASN A 175 13.40 7.69 4.32
C ASN A 175 12.42 7.68 5.51
N PHE A 176 12.57 6.70 6.39
CA PHE A 176 11.74 6.55 7.58
C PHE A 176 12.01 7.60 8.67
N ASP A 177 12.98 8.50 8.54
CA ASP A 177 13.06 9.68 9.44
C ASP A 177 11.89 10.65 9.20
N ASN A 178 11.21 10.55 8.04
CA ASN A 178 10.08 11.39 7.69
C ASN A 178 8.77 10.85 8.31
N THR A 179 8.18 11.60 9.24
CA THR A 179 6.96 11.17 9.93
C THR A 179 5.73 11.12 9.02
N ALA A 180 5.64 11.99 8.01
CA ALA A 180 4.52 11.98 7.07
C ALA A 180 4.53 10.72 6.19
N LEU A 181 5.73 10.26 5.80
CA LEU A 181 5.87 8.96 5.14
C LEU A 181 5.43 7.81 6.06
N GLN A 182 5.87 7.81 7.32
CA GLN A 182 5.46 6.78 8.29
C GLN A 182 3.93 6.71 8.41
N GLU A 183 3.27 7.87 8.53
CA GLU A 183 1.82 7.97 8.61
C GLU A 183 1.13 7.43 7.34
N GLN A 184 1.63 7.81 6.16
CA GLN A 184 1.08 7.32 4.89
C GLN A 184 1.27 5.81 4.71
N MET A 185 2.41 5.27 5.12
CA MET A 185 2.68 3.84 5.03
C MET A 185 1.74 3.04 5.95
N ILE A 186 1.51 3.52 7.18
CA ILE A 186 0.57 2.90 8.12
C ILE A 186 -0.87 3.00 7.59
N ASP A 187 -1.25 4.14 7.01
CA ASP A 187 -2.55 4.33 6.38
C ASP A 187 -2.78 3.32 5.24
N ALA A 188 -1.77 3.11 4.39
CA ALA A 188 -1.82 2.12 3.32
C ALA A 188 -1.98 0.68 3.84
N MET A 189 -1.35 0.32 4.96
CA MET A 189 -1.62 -0.96 5.63
C MET A 189 -3.08 -1.02 6.13
N ARG A 190 -3.56 0.03 6.80
CA ARG A 190 -4.95 0.08 7.30
C ARG A 190 -5.97 -0.06 6.18
N TYR A 191 -5.69 0.51 5.01
CA TYR A 191 -6.54 0.38 3.82
C TYR A 191 -6.81 -1.10 3.49
N TRP A 192 -5.79 -1.95 3.34
CA TRP A 192 -6.03 -3.35 2.95
C TRP A 192 -6.75 -4.14 4.05
N VAL A 193 -6.46 -3.90 5.32
CA VAL A 193 -7.16 -4.53 6.45
C VAL A 193 -8.64 -4.19 6.45
N LEU A 194 -8.99 -2.93 6.19
CA LEU A 194 -10.36 -2.45 6.30
C LEU A 194 -11.14 -2.64 4.99
N GLU A 195 -10.54 -2.33 3.85
CA GLU A 195 -11.21 -2.35 2.56
C GLU A 195 -11.11 -3.71 1.85
N ALA A 196 -10.10 -4.54 2.12
CA ALA A 196 -9.97 -5.87 1.52
C ALA A 196 -10.14 -7.02 2.54
N ASN A 197 -10.27 -6.69 3.83
CA ASN A 197 -10.44 -7.65 4.93
C ASN A 197 -9.28 -8.66 5.05
N VAL A 198 -8.04 -8.24 4.73
CA VAL A 198 -6.87 -9.09 4.92
C VAL A 198 -6.51 -9.21 6.40
N ASP A 199 -5.86 -10.30 6.76
CA ASP A 199 -5.69 -10.75 8.14
C ASP A 199 -4.30 -10.46 8.70
N GLY A 200 -3.38 -9.96 7.86
CA GLY A 200 -2.04 -9.61 8.29
C GLY A 200 -1.06 -9.37 7.14
N TYR A 201 0.21 -9.31 7.51
CA TYR A 201 1.30 -8.99 6.59
C TYR A 201 2.52 -9.87 6.80
N ARG A 202 3.17 -10.22 5.70
CA ARG A 202 4.59 -10.57 5.69
C ARG A 202 5.34 -9.29 5.29
N CYS A 203 6.26 -8.80 6.11
CA CYS A 203 7.00 -7.58 5.80
C CYS A 203 8.33 -7.88 5.10
N ASP A 204 8.51 -7.38 3.89
CA ASP A 204 9.73 -7.54 3.11
C ASP A 204 10.88 -6.67 3.64
N ALA A 205 12.08 -7.26 3.72
CA ALA A 205 13.31 -6.61 4.17
C ALA A 205 13.10 -5.74 5.43
N ALA A 206 12.34 -6.27 6.40
CA ALA A 206 11.88 -5.53 7.56
C ALA A 206 13.03 -4.91 8.39
N ASP A 207 14.22 -5.50 8.32
CA ASP A 207 15.48 -5.09 8.90
C ASP A 207 16.10 -3.83 8.27
N TYR A 208 15.65 -3.41 7.09
CA TYR A 208 15.96 -2.10 6.50
C TYR A 208 15.05 -0.98 7.01
N VAL A 209 13.97 -1.32 7.72
CA VAL A 209 13.00 -0.36 8.23
C VAL A 209 13.14 -0.24 9.75
N PRO A 210 13.15 0.97 10.33
CA PRO A 210 13.31 1.17 11.76
C PRO A 210 12.28 0.43 12.63
N PHE A 211 12.74 -0.10 13.76
CA PHE A 211 11.87 -0.80 14.71
C PHE A 211 10.71 0.07 15.25
N ASP A 212 10.96 1.36 15.47
CA ASP A 212 9.95 2.27 16.00
C ASP A 212 8.80 2.51 15.02
N PHE A 213 9.05 2.50 13.71
CA PHE A 213 8.01 2.45 12.70
C PHE A 213 7.17 1.17 12.83
N TRP A 214 7.81 0.00 12.88
CA TRP A 214 7.07 -1.27 13.00
C TRP A 214 6.21 -1.33 14.27
N GLN A 215 6.72 -0.82 15.39
CA GLN A 215 5.93 -0.72 16.61
C GLN A 215 4.69 0.16 16.42
N LYS A 216 4.83 1.35 15.81
CA LYS A 216 3.69 2.24 15.51
C LYS A 216 2.69 1.59 14.57
N ALA A 217 3.16 0.89 13.53
CA ALA A 217 2.30 0.19 12.58
C ALA A 217 1.50 -0.91 13.29
N ILE A 218 2.16 -1.78 14.06
CA ILE A 218 1.53 -2.84 14.85
C ILE A 218 0.49 -2.26 15.80
N ASP A 219 0.84 -1.23 16.58
CA ASP A 219 -0.09 -0.58 17.51
C ASP A 219 -1.30 -0.01 16.77
N SER A 220 -1.09 0.61 15.61
CA SER A 220 -2.15 1.21 14.79
C SER A 220 -3.09 0.20 14.13
N LEU A 221 -2.60 -1.01 13.83
CA LEU A 221 -3.40 -2.08 13.24
C LEU A 221 -4.15 -2.87 14.31
N ARG A 222 -3.52 -3.16 15.46
CA ARG A 222 -4.13 -3.94 16.55
C ARG A 222 -5.25 -3.22 17.30
N ILE A 223 -5.38 -1.91 17.16
CA ILE A 223 -6.54 -1.17 17.69
C ILE A 223 -7.80 -1.34 16.83
N ILE A 224 -7.69 -1.90 15.61
CA ILE A 224 -8.85 -2.16 14.76
C ILE A 224 -9.68 -3.27 15.42
N PRO A 225 -10.97 -3.05 15.71
CA PRO A 225 -11.74 -3.99 16.52
C PRO A 225 -12.05 -5.31 15.80
N ASN A 226 -12.40 -6.32 16.62
CA ASN A 226 -12.93 -7.62 16.23
C ASN A 226 -11.99 -8.51 15.41
N ARG A 227 -10.67 -8.37 15.57
CA ARG A 227 -9.66 -9.19 14.89
C ARG A 227 -8.37 -9.27 15.67
N GLU A 228 -7.52 -10.21 15.29
CA GLU A 228 -6.12 -10.25 15.66
C GLU A 228 -5.28 -10.04 14.39
N ILE A 229 -4.29 -9.14 14.46
CA ILE A 229 -3.33 -8.81 13.40
C ILE A 229 -1.91 -8.98 13.94
#